data_AF-A0A7C5J3R9-F1
#
_entry.id   AF-A0A7C5J3R9-F1
#
_cell.length_a   1.000
_cell.length_b   1.000
_cell.length_c   1.000
_cell.angle_alpha   90.00
_cell.angle_beta   90.00
_cell.angle_gamma   90.00
#
_symmetry.space_group_name_H-M   'P 1'
#
loop_
_entity.id
_entity.type
_entity.pdbx_description
1 polymer ?
#
loop_
_entity_poly.entity_id
_entity_poly.type
_entity_poly.pdbx_seq_one_letter_code
_entity_poly.pdbx_strand_id
1 'polypeptide(L)'
;MTLLTATTSCSVGAKIGAAACPALSPEVSALDASLSTNPRVNAKVRAFVQASKDMAWISSQLEAEVASACRRMGADLGIPPHQMQPSKGPGGAAAGACEPVAQTIDAILRQGIRLWITVVPPECRANANAMSRCNGVCNMQSDAECAASCQAHANVHASCRPAQVSVRVAQGQQLAGTLVATLQANLPSLINAQLSIGQRLANDAKTVAQVGSNMPRVVGDAGSKALACIGAGADAAARATVRMNVSVRASATVTTRVQGG
;
A
#
# COMPACT_ATOMS: atom_id res chain seq x y z
N MET A 1 -42.36 8.77 7.11
CA MET A 1 -41.46 7.59 7.07
C MET A 1 -40.39 7.90 6.03
N THR A 2 -39.36 8.64 6.44
CA THR A 2 -38.37 9.22 5.53
C THR A 2 -37.15 8.31 5.52
N LEU A 3 -36.91 7.62 4.40
CA LEU A 3 -35.71 6.83 4.19
C LEU A 3 -34.50 7.77 4.15
N LEU A 4 -33.63 7.68 5.17
CA LEU A 4 -32.25 8.16 5.06
C LEU A 4 -31.45 7.14 4.24
N THR A 5 -31.12 7.49 3.01
CA THR A 5 -30.14 6.79 2.17
C THR A 5 -28.74 7.07 2.69
N ALA A 6 -28.12 6.06 3.31
CA ALA A 6 -26.72 6.09 3.73
C ALA A 6 -25.80 5.69 2.57
N THR A 7 -25.47 6.65 1.70
CA THR A 7 -24.49 6.48 0.61
C THR A 7 -23.27 7.39 0.82
N THR A 8 -22.47 7.21 1.88
CA THR A 8 -21.11 7.82 1.94
C THR A 8 -20.31 7.29 3.13
N SER A 9 -19.49 6.26 2.95
CA SER A 9 -18.55 5.80 3.98
C SER A 9 -17.28 5.18 3.40
N CYS A 10 -16.39 6.01 2.83
CA CYS A 10 -14.94 5.69 2.72
C CYS A 10 -14.03 6.94 2.66
N SER A 11 -14.59 8.15 2.52
CA SER A 11 -13.84 9.42 2.48
C SER A 11 -13.86 10.22 3.80
N VAL A 12 -14.55 9.73 4.84
CA VAL A 12 -14.72 10.49 6.10
C VAL A 12 -13.40 10.61 6.89
N GLY A 13 -12.57 9.56 6.92
CA GLY A 13 -11.28 9.62 7.62
C GLY A 13 -10.27 10.58 6.96
N ALA A 14 -10.21 10.57 5.63
CA ALA A 14 -9.34 11.49 4.89
C ALA A 14 -9.79 12.95 5.00
N LYS A 15 -11.10 13.21 5.02
CA LYS A 15 -11.67 14.56 5.16
C LYS A 15 -11.46 15.15 6.56
N ILE A 16 -11.57 14.35 7.62
CA ILE A 16 -11.32 14.81 8.99
C ILE A 16 -9.82 15.07 9.21
N GLY A 17 -8.95 14.20 8.68
CA GLY A 17 -7.50 14.38 8.74
C GLY A 17 -7.01 15.63 7.99
N ALA A 18 -7.57 15.91 6.81
CA ALA A 18 -7.21 17.09 6.01
C ALA A 18 -7.70 18.42 6.64
N ALA A 19 -8.86 18.42 7.31
CA ALA A 19 -9.34 19.58 8.05
C ALA A 19 -8.45 19.90 9.25
N ALA A 20 -7.99 18.87 9.96
CA ALA A 20 -7.06 19.02 11.09
C ALA A 20 -5.62 19.32 10.63
N CYS A 21 -5.23 18.82 9.45
CA CYS A 21 -3.91 19.00 8.88
C CYS A 21 -3.99 19.22 7.35
N PRO A 22 -4.05 20.48 6.90
CA PRO A 22 -4.11 20.79 5.48
C PRO A 22 -2.92 20.23 4.68
N ALA A 23 -1.78 20.00 5.32
CA ALA A 23 -0.59 19.41 4.70
C ALA A 23 -0.78 17.93 4.29
N LEU A 24 -1.82 17.25 4.78
CA LEU A 24 -2.20 15.91 4.30
C LEU A 24 -3.08 15.97 3.03
N SER A 25 -3.50 17.16 2.60
CA SER A 25 -4.17 17.33 1.32
C SER A 25 -3.29 16.81 0.19
N PRO A 26 -3.85 16.11 -0.82
CA PRO A 26 -3.10 15.70 -2.00
C PRO A 26 -2.41 16.86 -2.72
N GLU A 27 -3.00 18.06 -2.69
CA GLU A 27 -2.54 19.25 -3.43
C GLU A 27 -1.35 19.96 -2.80
N VAL A 28 -1.11 19.76 -1.50
CA VAL A 28 -0.10 20.53 -0.73
C VAL A 28 1.07 19.62 -0.35
N SER A 29 2.28 20.02 -0.68
CA SER A 29 3.51 19.40 -0.17
C SER A 29 3.64 19.67 1.33
N ALA A 30 3.65 18.62 2.14
CA ALA A 30 3.89 18.78 3.58
C ALA A 30 5.31 19.28 3.84
N LEU A 31 6.24 19.00 2.93
CA LEU A 31 7.59 19.53 2.95
C LEU A 31 7.67 21.03 2.76
N ASP A 32 6.59 21.76 2.48
CA ASP A 32 6.58 23.23 2.34
C ASP A 32 5.71 23.92 3.41
N ALA A 33 5.05 23.14 4.27
CA ALA A 33 4.12 23.66 5.25
C ALA A 33 4.81 24.29 6.47
N SER A 34 4.24 25.38 6.99
CA SER A 34 4.57 25.91 8.33
C SER A 34 3.62 25.31 9.37
N LEU A 35 4.12 24.36 10.14
CA LEU A 35 3.39 23.56 11.12
C LEU A 35 3.77 23.91 12.57
N SER A 36 4.95 24.49 12.78
CA SER A 36 5.42 24.98 14.07
C SER A 36 6.33 26.20 13.91
N THR A 37 6.40 27.04 14.94
CA THR A 37 7.32 28.19 15.02
C THR A 37 8.75 27.78 15.39
N ASN A 38 8.94 26.62 16.03
CA ASN A 38 10.27 26.06 16.28
C ASN A 38 10.78 25.38 15.00
N PRO A 39 11.90 25.83 14.40
CA PRO A 39 12.36 25.34 13.10
C PRO A 39 12.74 23.86 13.10
N ARG A 40 13.32 23.35 14.20
CA ARG A 40 13.70 21.93 14.33
C ARG A 40 12.47 21.04 14.42
N VAL A 41 11.51 21.46 15.23
CA VAL A 41 10.23 20.77 15.34
C VAL A 41 9.46 20.80 14.02
N ASN A 42 9.39 21.97 13.38
CA ASN A 42 8.70 22.14 12.10
C ASN A 42 9.28 21.20 11.04
N ALA A 43 10.61 21.09 10.98
CA ALA A 43 11.34 20.16 10.11
C ALA A 43 10.93 18.69 10.35
N LYS A 44 10.95 18.21 11.61
CA LYS A 44 10.50 16.86 11.98
C LYS A 44 9.06 16.60 11.56
N VAL A 45 8.17 17.54 11.86
CA VAL A 45 6.73 17.41 11.58
C VAL A 45 6.46 17.38 10.08
N ARG A 46 7.12 18.22 9.28
CA ARG A 46 6.98 18.21 7.81
C ARG A 46 7.45 16.88 7.21
N ALA A 47 8.62 16.38 7.64
CA ALA A 47 9.16 15.12 7.16
C ALA A 47 8.23 13.94 7.51
N PHE A 48 7.73 13.88 8.74
CA PHE A 48 6.78 12.86 9.18
C PHE A 48 5.46 12.93 8.41
N VAL A 49 4.83 14.11 8.34
CA VAL A 49 3.54 14.29 7.66
C VAL A 49 3.66 13.96 6.17
N GLN A 50 4.78 14.33 5.54
CA GLN A 50 5.06 13.94 4.16
C GLN A 50 5.14 12.42 4.02
N ALA A 51 5.94 11.74 4.85
CA ALA A 51 6.07 10.28 4.80
C ALA A 51 4.71 9.58 5.00
N SER A 52 3.90 10.05 5.96
CA SER A 52 2.54 9.55 6.18
C SER A 52 1.62 9.74 4.98
N LYS A 53 1.72 10.90 4.30
CA LYS A 53 0.96 11.20 3.09
C LYS A 53 1.36 10.25 1.95
N ASP A 54 2.65 10.07 1.73
CA ASP A 54 3.16 9.16 0.69
C ASP A 54 2.72 7.72 0.95
N MET A 55 2.74 7.27 2.21
CA MET A 55 2.22 5.94 2.59
C MET A 55 0.72 5.79 2.31
N ALA A 56 -0.07 6.80 2.65
CA ALA A 56 -1.51 6.78 2.37
C ALA A 56 -1.77 6.71 0.86
N TRP A 57 -1.05 7.49 0.07
CA TRP A 57 -1.13 7.50 -1.38
C TRP A 57 -0.75 6.15 -1.99
N ILE A 58 0.44 5.63 -1.69
CA ILE A 58 0.91 4.36 -2.26
C ILE A 58 0.06 3.18 -1.79
N SER A 59 -0.46 3.19 -0.56
CA SER A 59 -1.39 2.15 -0.09
C SER A 59 -2.66 2.09 -0.95
N SER A 60 -3.19 3.26 -1.36
CA SER A 60 -4.38 3.33 -2.20
C SER A 60 -4.11 2.88 -3.63
N GLN A 61 -2.94 3.22 -4.17
CA GLN A 61 -2.51 2.75 -5.49
C GLN A 61 -2.31 1.25 -5.50
N LEU A 62 -1.62 0.71 -4.49
CA LEU A 62 -1.44 -0.72 -4.29
C LEU A 62 -2.79 -1.45 -4.26
N GLU A 63 -3.73 -0.99 -3.43
CA GLU A 63 -5.06 -1.61 -3.35
C GLU A 63 -5.75 -1.60 -4.71
N ALA A 64 -5.69 -0.48 -5.44
CA ALA A 64 -6.29 -0.37 -6.76
C ALA A 64 -5.62 -1.28 -7.80
N GLU A 65 -4.29 -1.38 -7.80
CA GLU A 65 -3.51 -2.23 -8.69
C GLU A 65 -3.80 -3.71 -8.44
N VAL A 66 -3.74 -4.15 -7.18
CA VAL A 66 -4.08 -5.52 -6.77
C VAL A 66 -5.51 -5.86 -7.16
N ALA A 67 -6.47 -4.99 -6.84
CA ALA A 67 -7.86 -5.22 -7.18
C ALA A 67 -8.06 -5.29 -8.71
N SER A 68 -7.35 -4.45 -9.47
CA SER A 68 -7.40 -4.44 -10.93
C SER A 68 -6.82 -5.71 -11.54
N ALA A 69 -5.68 -6.18 -11.04
CA ALA A 69 -5.08 -7.44 -11.45
C ALA A 69 -6.01 -8.62 -11.16
N CYS A 70 -6.57 -8.70 -9.96
CA CYS A 70 -7.52 -9.74 -9.61
C CYS A 70 -8.79 -9.68 -10.46
N ARG A 71 -9.35 -8.51 -10.76
CA ARG A 71 -10.50 -8.38 -11.68
C ARG A 71 -10.20 -8.88 -13.09
N ARG A 72 -9.02 -8.60 -13.64
CA ARG A 72 -8.60 -9.16 -14.93
C ARG A 72 -8.50 -10.68 -14.87
N MET A 73 -7.86 -11.21 -13.82
CA MET A 73 -7.80 -12.66 -13.61
C MET A 73 -9.18 -13.29 -13.48
N GLY A 74 -10.09 -12.66 -12.73
CA GLY A 74 -11.45 -13.14 -12.59
C GLY A 74 -12.20 -13.14 -13.92
N ALA A 75 -12.05 -12.10 -14.73
CA ALA A 75 -12.64 -12.06 -16.07
C ALA A 75 -12.12 -13.19 -16.97
N ASP A 76 -10.81 -13.45 -16.97
CA ASP A 76 -10.22 -14.55 -17.75
C ASP A 76 -10.72 -15.93 -17.28
N LEU A 77 -10.97 -16.07 -15.98
CA LEU A 77 -11.46 -17.31 -15.34
C LEU A 77 -13.00 -17.42 -15.33
N GLY A 78 -13.72 -16.45 -15.91
CA GLY A 78 -15.19 -16.47 -15.99
C GLY A 78 -15.92 -16.11 -14.69
N ILE A 79 -15.25 -15.45 -13.74
CA ILE A 79 -15.87 -14.96 -12.50
C ILE A 79 -16.69 -13.71 -12.81
N PRO A 80 -17.99 -13.69 -12.48
CA PRO A 80 -18.84 -12.57 -12.82
C PRO A 80 -18.54 -11.35 -11.92
N PRO A 81 -18.65 -10.10 -12.42
CA PRO A 81 -18.26 -8.89 -11.68
C PRO A 81 -18.98 -8.69 -10.35
N HIS A 82 -20.21 -9.18 -10.20
CA HIS A 82 -20.98 -9.05 -8.96
C HIS A 82 -20.39 -9.87 -7.81
N GLN A 83 -19.58 -10.91 -8.09
CA GLN A 83 -18.86 -11.68 -7.07
C GLN A 83 -17.56 -10.99 -6.65
N MET A 84 -17.08 -10.00 -7.42
CA MET A 84 -15.81 -9.31 -7.22
C MET A 84 -15.98 -7.92 -6.59
N GLN A 85 -17.09 -7.69 -5.90
CA GLN A 85 -17.38 -6.40 -5.30
C GLN A 85 -16.47 -6.11 -4.11
N PRO A 86 -16.11 -4.83 -3.88
CA PRO A 86 -15.30 -4.46 -2.73
C PRO A 86 -15.91 -4.93 -1.40
N SER A 87 -15.09 -5.52 -0.53
CA SER A 87 -15.44 -5.76 0.87
C SER A 87 -15.44 -4.44 1.66
N LYS A 88 -16.04 -4.44 2.86
CA LYS A 88 -16.02 -3.27 3.74
C LYS A 88 -14.64 -3.08 4.37
N GLY A 89 -14.16 -1.83 4.43
CA GLY A 89 -12.96 -1.44 5.17
C GLY A 89 -11.70 -1.23 4.31
N PRO A 90 -10.56 -0.85 4.93
CA PRO A 90 -9.29 -0.63 4.23
C PRO A 90 -8.79 -1.90 3.54
N GLY A 91 -8.43 -1.83 2.25
CA GLY A 91 -8.03 -3.00 1.48
C GLY A 91 -9.21 -3.83 0.95
N GLY A 92 -10.44 -3.40 1.20
CA GLY A 92 -11.65 -4.12 0.81
C GLY A 92 -11.80 -4.29 -0.70
N ALA A 93 -11.31 -3.36 -1.53
CA ALA A 93 -11.36 -3.52 -2.99
C ALA A 93 -10.44 -4.65 -3.47
N ALA A 94 -9.25 -4.76 -2.89
CA ALA A 94 -8.32 -5.85 -3.19
C ALA A 94 -8.86 -7.19 -2.67
N ALA A 95 -9.31 -7.24 -1.42
CA ALA A 95 -9.87 -8.45 -0.82
C ALA A 95 -11.06 -8.99 -1.62
N GLY A 96 -12.06 -8.14 -1.87
CA GLY A 96 -13.27 -8.52 -2.60
C GLY A 96 -13.02 -8.96 -4.04
N ALA A 97 -11.99 -8.42 -4.69
CA ALA A 97 -11.61 -8.86 -6.05
C ALA A 97 -10.80 -10.16 -6.05
N CYS A 98 -9.85 -10.34 -5.12
CA CYS A 98 -8.93 -11.47 -5.17
C CYS A 98 -9.44 -12.75 -4.50
N GLU A 99 -10.38 -12.65 -3.56
CA GLU A 99 -10.90 -13.82 -2.86
C GLU A 99 -11.63 -14.81 -3.80
N PRO A 100 -12.56 -14.37 -4.68
CA PRO A 100 -13.17 -15.27 -5.67
C PRO A 100 -12.12 -15.90 -6.60
N VAL A 101 -11.12 -15.13 -7.03
CA VAL A 101 -10.03 -15.62 -7.89
C VAL A 101 -9.26 -16.75 -7.22
N ALA A 102 -8.91 -16.57 -5.94
CA ALA A 102 -8.21 -17.60 -5.19
C ALA A 102 -9.05 -18.88 -5.03
N GLN A 103 -10.37 -18.75 -4.82
CA GLN A 103 -11.28 -19.90 -4.73
C GLN A 103 -11.40 -20.64 -6.06
N THR A 104 -11.52 -19.92 -7.19
CA THR A 104 -11.56 -20.52 -8.52
C THR A 104 -10.26 -21.23 -8.87
N ILE A 105 -9.10 -20.63 -8.57
CA ILE A 105 -7.79 -21.27 -8.77
C ILE A 105 -7.69 -22.54 -7.93
N ASP A 106 -8.08 -22.52 -6.65
CA ASP A 106 -8.08 -23.70 -5.79
C ASP A 106 -8.94 -24.83 -6.37
N ALA A 107 -10.14 -24.49 -6.88
CA ALA A 107 -11.03 -25.45 -7.52
C ALA A 107 -10.41 -26.08 -8.78
N ILE A 108 -9.71 -25.29 -9.59
CA ILE A 108 -9.01 -25.79 -10.79
C ILE A 108 -7.85 -26.72 -10.40
N LEU A 109 -7.05 -26.36 -9.41
CA LEU A 109 -5.90 -27.19 -8.98
C LEU A 109 -6.33 -28.53 -8.40
N ARG A 110 -7.47 -28.58 -7.70
CA ARG A 110 -8.07 -29.84 -7.20
C ARG A 110 -8.46 -30.82 -8.32
N GLN A 111 -8.50 -30.40 -9.58
CA GLN A 111 -8.70 -31.29 -10.73
C GLN A 111 -7.42 -32.01 -11.17
N GLY A 112 -6.31 -31.84 -10.44
CA GLY A 112 -5.04 -32.54 -10.68
C GLY A 112 -4.06 -31.78 -11.59
N ILE A 113 -4.31 -30.49 -11.87
CA ILE A 113 -3.39 -29.64 -12.62
C ILE A 113 -2.21 -29.27 -11.72
N ARG A 114 -0.99 -29.59 -12.17
CA ARG A 114 0.26 -29.21 -11.49
C ARG A 114 0.97 -28.09 -12.24
N LEU A 115 1.27 -27.01 -11.54
CA LEU A 115 1.93 -25.83 -12.07
C LEU A 115 3.31 -25.64 -11.46
N TRP A 116 4.28 -25.27 -12.29
CA TRP A 116 5.60 -24.86 -11.86
C TRP A 116 5.73 -23.36 -12.09
N ILE A 117 5.84 -22.59 -11.01
CA ILE A 117 6.05 -21.15 -11.08
C ILE A 117 7.49 -20.83 -10.70
N THR A 118 8.19 -20.15 -11.57
CA THR A 118 9.47 -19.50 -11.27
C THR A 118 9.25 -18.00 -11.19
N VAL A 119 9.65 -17.40 -10.06
CA VAL A 119 9.55 -15.96 -9.81
C VAL A 119 10.95 -15.39 -9.69
N VAL A 120 11.25 -14.37 -10.49
CA VAL A 120 12.41 -13.51 -10.30
C VAL A 120 11.92 -12.24 -9.56
N PRO A 121 12.38 -11.99 -8.32
CA PRO A 121 11.93 -10.86 -7.52
C PRO A 121 12.20 -9.50 -8.21
N PRO A 122 11.39 -8.47 -7.90
CA PRO A 122 11.67 -7.12 -8.37
C PRO A 122 12.87 -6.52 -7.63
N GLU A 123 13.69 -5.77 -8.35
CA GLU A 123 14.77 -4.97 -7.76
C GLU A 123 14.33 -3.52 -7.64
N CYS A 124 14.24 -3.02 -6.40
CA CYS A 124 13.85 -1.65 -6.12
C CYS A 124 15.03 -0.83 -5.59
N ARG A 125 15.22 0.37 -6.14
CA ARG A 125 16.20 1.36 -5.68
C ARG A 125 15.47 2.57 -5.11
N ALA A 126 15.81 2.93 -3.87
CA ALA A 126 15.25 4.11 -3.22
C ALA A 126 15.54 5.37 -4.06
N ASN A 127 14.61 6.33 -4.01
CA ASN A 127 14.72 7.54 -4.81
C ASN A 127 15.66 8.54 -4.15
N ALA A 128 16.87 8.68 -4.70
CA ALA A 128 17.90 9.58 -4.19
C ALA A 128 17.45 11.05 -4.19
N ASN A 129 16.61 11.46 -5.15
CA ASN A 129 16.08 12.83 -5.20
C ASN A 129 15.06 13.08 -4.09
N ALA A 130 14.16 12.14 -3.84
CA ALA A 130 13.21 12.19 -2.73
C ALA A 130 13.94 12.24 -1.38
N MET A 131 14.96 11.39 -1.20
CA MET A 131 15.82 11.39 -0.02
C MET A 131 16.49 12.76 0.18
N SER A 132 17.12 13.30 -0.86
CA SER A 132 17.86 14.56 -0.79
C SER A 132 16.94 15.75 -0.48
N ARG A 133 15.73 15.78 -1.07
CA ARG A 133 14.72 16.80 -0.78
C ARG A 133 14.28 16.76 0.67
N CYS A 134 14.06 15.57 1.23
CA CYS A 134 13.69 15.43 2.63
C CYS A 134 14.84 15.83 3.57
N ASN A 135 16.08 15.43 3.28
CA ASN A 135 17.26 15.84 4.04
C ASN A 135 17.53 17.36 3.99
N GLY A 136 17.12 18.04 2.91
CA GLY A 136 17.16 19.50 2.84
C GLY A 136 16.23 20.18 3.84
N VAL A 137 15.20 19.48 4.34
CA VAL A 137 14.23 20.00 5.30
C VAL A 137 14.60 19.65 6.74
N CYS A 138 15.24 18.50 6.99
CA CYS A 138 15.66 18.07 8.33
C CYS A 138 17.01 17.34 8.31
N ASN A 139 17.87 17.54 9.32
CA ASN A 139 19.23 16.98 9.35
C ASN A 139 19.25 15.52 9.82
N MET A 140 19.35 14.58 8.87
CA MET A 140 19.33 13.14 9.14
C MET A 140 20.51 12.62 9.97
N GLN A 141 21.64 13.34 10.04
CA GLN A 141 22.82 12.87 10.80
C GLN A 141 22.62 12.98 12.32
N SER A 142 21.79 13.94 12.74
CA SER A 142 21.56 14.24 14.16
C SER A 142 20.15 13.89 14.64
N ASP A 143 19.30 13.35 13.75
CA ASP A 143 17.86 13.23 13.96
C ASP A 143 17.34 11.91 13.39
N ALA A 144 17.19 10.93 14.27
CA ALA A 144 16.75 9.58 13.88
C ALA A 144 15.31 9.57 13.37
N GLU A 145 14.41 10.40 13.90
CA GLU A 145 13.02 10.48 13.43
C GLU A 145 12.93 11.08 12.03
N CYS A 146 13.72 12.11 11.76
CA CYS A 146 13.88 12.68 10.43
C CYS A 146 14.45 11.65 9.45
N ALA A 147 15.57 11.00 9.80
CA ALA A 147 16.22 10.00 8.95
C ALA A 147 15.24 8.87 8.57
N ALA A 148 14.50 8.36 9.55
CA ALA A 148 13.45 7.37 9.34
C ALA A 148 12.35 7.84 8.39
N SER A 149 11.82 9.05 8.61
CA SER A 149 10.74 9.61 7.78
C SER A 149 11.22 9.87 6.34
N CYS A 150 12.44 10.36 6.16
CA CYS A 150 13.04 10.59 4.86
C CYS A 150 13.37 9.29 4.10
N GLN A 151 13.84 8.26 4.82
CA GLN A 151 14.03 6.93 4.25
C GLN A 151 12.71 6.33 3.77
N ALA A 152 11.67 6.42 4.59
CA ALA A 152 10.33 5.98 4.23
C ALA A 152 9.80 6.72 2.99
N HIS A 153 9.91 8.05 2.95
CA HIS A 153 9.57 8.86 1.78
C HIS A 153 10.33 8.39 0.53
N ALA A 154 11.65 8.23 0.61
CA ALA A 154 12.47 7.80 -0.52
C ALA A 154 12.14 6.39 -1.01
N ASN A 155 11.76 5.49 -0.10
CA ASN A 155 11.36 4.13 -0.42
C ASN A 155 9.98 4.07 -1.09
N VAL A 156 9.03 4.91 -0.69
CA VAL A 156 7.73 5.02 -1.37
C VAL A 156 7.91 5.47 -2.82
N HIS A 157 8.86 6.36 -3.07
CA HIS A 157 9.17 6.88 -4.41
C HIS A 157 10.19 6.03 -5.19
N ALA A 158 10.53 4.84 -4.69
CA ALA A 158 11.54 3.97 -5.28
C ALA A 158 11.20 3.57 -6.73
N SER A 159 12.24 3.44 -7.56
CA SER A 159 12.09 2.84 -8.89
C SER A 159 12.33 1.33 -8.79
N CYS A 160 11.34 0.55 -9.24
CA CYS A 160 11.38 -0.91 -9.21
C CYS A 160 11.43 -1.48 -10.63
N ARG A 161 12.33 -2.43 -10.86
CA ARG A 161 12.21 -3.33 -12.01
C ARG A 161 11.09 -4.33 -11.74
N PRO A 162 10.22 -4.61 -12.72
CA PRO A 162 9.12 -5.54 -12.52
C PRO A 162 9.64 -6.96 -12.27
N ALA A 163 8.94 -7.70 -11.43
CA ALA A 163 9.13 -9.14 -11.26
C ALA A 163 8.89 -9.87 -12.58
N GLN A 164 9.65 -10.93 -12.81
CA GLN A 164 9.42 -11.84 -13.94
C GLN A 164 8.80 -13.13 -13.42
N VAL A 165 7.76 -13.60 -14.11
CA VAL A 165 7.06 -14.83 -13.75
C VAL A 165 7.07 -15.75 -14.95
N SER A 166 7.56 -16.97 -14.75
CA SER A 166 7.39 -18.06 -15.70
C SER A 166 6.50 -19.11 -15.08
N VAL A 167 5.40 -19.45 -15.76
CA VAL A 167 4.48 -20.51 -15.36
C VAL A 167 4.55 -21.64 -16.39
N ARG A 168 4.81 -22.86 -15.94
CA ARG A 168 4.82 -24.06 -16.78
C ARG A 168 3.83 -25.09 -16.25
N VAL A 169 3.16 -25.83 -17.13
CA VAL A 169 2.28 -26.95 -16.75
C VAL A 169 3.09 -28.23 -16.76
N ALA A 170 2.98 -29.06 -15.72
CA ALA A 170 3.62 -30.35 -15.71
C ALA A 170 2.98 -31.28 -16.75
N GLN A 171 1.65 -31.46 -16.68
CA GLN A 171 0.77 -32.15 -17.65
C GLN A 171 -0.69 -31.69 -17.39
N GLY A 172 -1.54 -31.51 -18.42
CA GLY A 172 -2.94 -31.12 -18.23
C GLY A 172 -3.61 -30.45 -19.44
N GLN A 173 -4.92 -30.63 -19.57
CA GLN A 173 -5.80 -30.23 -20.70
C GLN A 173 -5.91 -28.70 -20.93
N GLN A 174 -6.66 -28.29 -21.97
CA GLN A 174 -6.91 -26.89 -22.40
C GLN A 174 -7.23 -25.89 -21.25
N LEU A 175 -7.92 -26.32 -20.18
CA LEU A 175 -8.19 -25.50 -18.99
C LEU A 175 -6.92 -24.99 -18.28
N ALA A 176 -5.82 -25.76 -18.34
CA ALA A 176 -4.53 -25.32 -17.84
C ALA A 176 -3.94 -24.17 -18.67
N GLY A 177 -4.28 -24.08 -19.96
CA GLY A 177 -3.81 -23.04 -20.86
C GLY A 177 -4.32 -21.65 -20.46
N THR A 178 -5.62 -21.51 -20.21
CA THR A 178 -6.21 -20.24 -19.75
C THR A 178 -5.62 -19.82 -18.42
N LEU A 179 -5.56 -20.74 -17.43
CA LEU A 179 -5.00 -20.43 -16.12
C LEU A 179 -3.53 -19.96 -16.21
N VAL A 180 -2.71 -20.64 -17.01
CA VAL A 180 -1.30 -20.25 -17.23
C VAL A 180 -1.20 -18.87 -17.85
N ALA A 181 -1.98 -18.60 -18.91
CA ALA A 181 -1.97 -17.31 -19.58
C ALA A 181 -2.40 -16.19 -18.62
N THR A 182 -3.47 -16.41 -17.86
CA THR A 182 -3.96 -15.48 -16.83
C THR A 182 -2.91 -15.20 -15.75
N LEU A 183 -2.25 -16.25 -15.24
CA LEU A 183 -1.19 -16.11 -14.24
C LEU A 183 0.01 -15.36 -14.83
N GLN A 184 0.49 -15.73 -16.01
CA GLN A 184 1.63 -15.04 -16.64
C GLN A 184 1.34 -13.55 -16.89
N ALA A 185 0.11 -13.21 -17.28
CA ALA A 185 -0.30 -11.83 -17.55
C ALA A 185 -0.46 -10.98 -16.28
N ASN A 186 -0.92 -11.56 -15.17
CA ASN A 186 -1.34 -10.78 -14.00
C ASN A 186 -0.49 -11.00 -12.74
N LEU A 187 0.14 -12.16 -12.58
CA LEU A 187 0.96 -12.48 -11.39
C LEU A 187 2.16 -11.53 -11.21
N PRO A 188 2.86 -11.05 -12.27
CA PRO A 188 3.92 -10.05 -12.10
C PRO A 188 3.46 -8.80 -11.36
N SER A 189 2.26 -8.28 -11.66
CA SER A 189 1.71 -7.11 -10.96
C SER A 189 1.38 -7.41 -9.49
N LEU A 190 0.83 -8.59 -9.20
CA LEU A 190 0.56 -9.02 -7.82
C LEU A 190 1.85 -9.21 -7.01
N ILE A 191 2.88 -9.80 -7.61
CA ILE A 191 4.18 -10.00 -6.96
C ILE A 191 4.91 -8.67 -6.75
N ASN A 192 4.83 -7.75 -7.72
CA ASN A 192 5.34 -6.39 -7.54
C ASN A 192 4.67 -5.72 -6.35
N ALA A 193 3.35 -5.76 -6.29
CA ALA A 193 2.55 -5.28 -5.17
C ALA A 193 2.95 -5.91 -3.82
N GLN A 194 3.25 -7.20 -3.79
CA GLN A 194 3.68 -7.90 -2.56
C GLN A 194 5.11 -7.60 -2.12
N LEU A 195 6.07 -7.70 -3.04
CA LEU A 195 7.49 -7.69 -2.71
C LEU A 195 8.06 -6.28 -2.62
N SER A 196 7.71 -5.41 -3.59
CA SER A 196 8.21 -4.04 -3.57
C SER A 196 7.59 -3.24 -2.44
N ILE A 197 6.27 -3.41 -2.24
CA ILE A 197 5.52 -2.60 -1.31
C ILE A 197 5.34 -3.32 0.03
N GLY A 198 4.92 -4.58 0.05
CA GLY A 198 4.62 -5.29 1.29
C GLY A 198 5.79 -5.35 2.29
N GLN A 199 6.97 -5.83 1.91
CA GLN A 199 8.07 -5.98 2.88
C GLN A 199 8.75 -4.66 3.22
N ARG A 200 9.07 -3.83 2.21
CA ARG A 200 9.79 -2.58 2.43
C ARG A 200 8.91 -1.56 3.12
N LEU A 201 7.70 -1.32 2.60
CA LEU A 201 6.83 -0.31 3.15
C LEU A 201 6.18 -0.76 4.46
N ALA A 202 6.02 -2.06 4.75
CA ALA A 202 5.56 -2.45 6.09
C ALA A 202 6.59 -2.11 7.17
N ASN A 203 7.88 -2.26 6.88
CA ASN A 203 8.93 -1.85 7.81
C ASN A 203 8.94 -0.33 7.96
N ASP A 204 8.93 0.41 6.84
CA ASP A 204 8.88 1.86 6.87
C ASP A 204 7.63 2.39 7.58
N ALA A 205 6.47 1.76 7.35
CA ALA A 205 5.21 2.16 7.97
C ALA A 205 5.19 1.91 9.48
N LYS A 206 5.79 0.81 9.94
CA LYS A 206 6.04 0.59 11.38
C LYS A 206 6.96 1.67 11.93
N THR A 207 8.04 2.00 11.22
CA THR A 207 8.98 3.04 11.65
C THR A 207 8.29 4.40 11.70
N VAL A 208 7.52 4.79 10.67
CA VAL A 208 6.76 6.05 10.66
C VAL A 208 5.72 6.04 11.77
N ALA A 209 4.96 4.97 11.97
CA ALA A 209 4.03 4.87 13.09
C ALA A 209 4.73 5.02 14.45
N GLN A 210 5.90 4.41 14.62
CA GLN A 210 6.73 4.53 15.82
C GLN A 210 7.23 5.97 16.02
N VAL A 211 7.73 6.62 14.96
CA VAL A 211 8.09 8.05 14.98
C VAL A 211 6.89 8.89 15.39
N GLY A 212 5.73 8.68 14.79
CA GLY A 212 4.49 9.38 15.14
C GLY A 212 4.06 9.18 16.59
N SER A 213 4.28 7.98 17.15
CA SER A 213 3.98 7.69 18.57
C SER A 213 4.95 8.36 19.54
N ASN A 214 6.20 8.56 19.13
CA ASN A 214 7.23 9.23 19.93
C ASN A 214 7.18 10.74 19.81
N MET A 215 6.68 11.26 18.68
CA MET A 215 6.63 12.68 18.39
C MET A 215 5.98 13.49 19.51
N PRO A 216 4.78 13.18 20.04
CA PRO A 216 4.16 13.99 21.11
C PRO A 216 5.08 14.30 22.30
N ARG A 217 6.04 13.43 22.64
CA ARG A 217 7.04 13.67 23.70
C ARG A 217 8.15 14.63 23.26
N VAL A 218 8.54 14.58 21.99
CA VAL A 218 9.57 15.42 21.36
C VAL A 218 9.03 16.81 21.04
N VAL A 219 7.71 16.94 20.85
CA VAL A 219 7.03 18.18 20.43
C VAL A 219 6.16 18.83 21.50
N GLY A 220 6.53 18.71 22.78
CA GLY A 220 5.82 19.35 23.90
C GLY A 220 5.47 20.84 23.69
N ASP A 221 6.26 21.56 22.88
CA ASP A 221 6.08 22.99 22.57
C ASP A 221 5.62 23.28 21.12
N ALA A 222 5.26 22.28 20.33
CA ALA A 222 5.10 22.44 18.88
C ALA A 222 3.85 23.23 18.44
N GLY A 223 2.99 23.59 19.38
CA GLY A 223 1.68 24.18 19.11
C GLY A 223 0.65 23.13 18.71
N SER A 224 -0.63 23.49 18.91
CA SER A 224 -1.77 22.60 18.65
C SER A 224 -1.85 22.10 17.21
N LYS A 225 -1.43 22.93 16.24
CA LYS A 225 -1.41 22.59 14.81
C LYS A 225 -0.46 21.42 14.50
N ALA A 226 0.76 21.45 15.05
CA ALA A 226 1.73 20.38 14.84
C ALA A 226 1.22 19.05 15.43
N LEU A 227 0.66 19.08 16.65
CA LEU A 227 0.09 17.90 17.29
C LEU A 227 -1.10 17.33 16.50
N ALA A 228 -1.99 18.19 15.99
CA ALA A 228 -3.09 17.77 15.12
C ALA A 228 -2.57 17.09 13.84
N CYS A 229 -1.55 17.66 13.21
CA CYS A 229 -0.91 17.08 12.03
C CYS A 229 -0.22 15.74 12.30
N ILE A 230 0.45 15.60 13.44
CA ILE A 230 1.07 14.34 13.83
C ILE A 230 0.00 13.27 14.06
N GLY A 231 -1.07 13.59 14.80
CA GLY A 231 -2.17 12.66 15.05
C GLY A 231 -2.84 12.20 13.74
N ALA A 232 -3.14 13.14 12.84
CA ALA A 232 -3.73 12.82 11.54
C ALA A 232 -2.77 12.01 10.65
N GLY A 233 -1.47 12.34 10.66
CA GLY A 233 -0.45 11.60 9.91
C GLY A 233 -0.26 10.17 10.44
N ALA A 234 -0.33 9.99 11.76
CA ALA A 234 -0.23 8.67 12.38
C ALA A 234 -1.45 7.78 12.04
N ASP A 235 -2.68 8.32 12.10
CA ASP A 235 -3.88 7.59 11.68
C ASP A 235 -3.82 7.23 10.18
N ALA A 236 -3.36 8.14 9.34
CA ALA A 236 -3.18 7.89 7.91
C ALA A 236 -2.18 6.74 7.66
N ALA A 237 -1.03 6.76 8.32
CA ALA A 237 -0.02 5.69 8.22
C ALA A 237 -0.55 4.34 8.74
N ALA A 238 -1.30 4.34 9.85
CA ALA A 238 -1.92 3.14 10.40
C ALA A 238 -2.93 2.51 9.43
N ARG A 239 -3.82 3.32 8.85
CA ARG A 239 -4.79 2.85 7.83
C ARG A 239 -4.09 2.35 6.57
N ALA A 240 -3.04 3.04 6.13
CA ALA A 240 -2.22 2.62 5.01
C ALA A 240 -1.62 1.23 5.27
N THR A 241 -1.08 0.99 6.47
CA THR A 241 -0.54 -0.30 6.89
C THR A 241 -1.58 -1.41 6.83
N VAL A 242 -2.78 -1.17 7.36
CA VAL A 242 -3.89 -2.16 7.31
C VAL A 242 -4.28 -2.47 5.87
N ARG A 243 -4.48 -1.44 5.04
CA ARG A 243 -4.81 -1.59 3.62
C ARG A 243 -3.73 -2.37 2.86
N MET A 244 -2.45 -2.08 3.11
CA MET A 244 -1.33 -2.80 2.52
C MET A 244 -1.34 -4.26 2.95
N ASN A 245 -1.46 -4.56 4.24
CA ASN A 245 -1.51 -5.93 4.75
C ASN A 245 -2.66 -6.74 4.13
N VAL A 246 -3.85 -6.15 4.03
CA VAL A 246 -5.01 -6.79 3.39
C VAL A 246 -4.75 -7.04 1.91
N SER A 247 -4.20 -6.07 1.18
CA SER A 247 -3.93 -6.19 -0.26
C SER A 247 -2.81 -7.19 -0.56
N VAL A 248 -1.75 -7.20 0.26
CA VAL A 248 -0.64 -8.16 0.19
C VAL A 248 -1.15 -9.56 0.52
N ARG A 249 -1.97 -9.71 1.57
CA ARG A 249 -2.57 -11.01 1.93
C ARG A 249 -3.52 -11.51 0.86
N ALA A 250 -4.34 -10.64 0.26
CA ALA A 250 -5.23 -10.97 -0.84
C ALA A 250 -4.44 -11.52 -2.05
N SER A 251 -3.37 -10.82 -2.42
CA SER A 251 -2.42 -11.28 -3.45
C SER A 251 -1.75 -12.60 -3.03
N ALA A 252 -1.38 -12.72 -1.75
CA ALA A 252 -0.65 -13.87 -1.22
C ALA A 252 -1.49 -15.13 -1.32
N THR A 253 -2.77 -15.04 -0.96
CA THR A 253 -3.72 -16.14 -1.12
C THR A 253 -3.80 -16.63 -2.56
N VAL A 254 -3.76 -15.73 -3.55
CA VAL A 254 -3.71 -16.14 -4.97
C VAL A 254 -2.39 -16.88 -5.25
N THR A 255 -1.24 -16.28 -4.92
CA THR A 255 0.08 -16.87 -5.21
C THR A 255 0.35 -18.20 -4.49
N THR A 256 -0.05 -18.33 -3.21
CA THR A 256 0.24 -19.52 -2.39
C THR A 256 -0.59 -20.72 -2.84
N ARG A 257 -1.83 -20.49 -3.30
CA ARG A 257 -2.67 -21.55 -3.87
C ARG A 257 -2.00 -22.16 -5.10
N VAL A 258 -1.35 -21.35 -5.93
CA VAL A 258 -0.67 -21.88 -7.13
C VAL A 258 0.61 -22.66 -6.80
N GLN A 259 1.31 -22.35 -5.71
CA GLN A 259 2.54 -23.07 -5.32
C GLN A 259 2.29 -24.36 -4.52
N GLY A 260 1.13 -24.48 -3.87
CA GLY A 260 0.80 -25.62 -3.00
C GLY A 260 0.05 -26.78 -3.67
N GLY A 261 -0.14 -26.74 -5.00
CA GLY A 261 -0.88 -27.73 -5.79
C GLY A 261 -0.01 -28.61 -6.69
#